data_AF-A0A345IM73-F1
#
_entry.id   AF-A0A345IM73-F1
#
_cell.length_a   1.000
_cell.length_b   1.000
_cell.length_c   1.000
_cell.angle_alpha   90.00
_cell.angle_beta   90.00
_cell.angle_gamma   90.00
#
_symmetry.space_group_name_H-M   'P 1'
#
loop_
_entity.id
_entity.type
_entity.pdbx_description
1 polymer ?
#
loop_
_entity_poly.entity_id
_entity_poly.type
_entity_poly.pdbx_seq_one_letter_code
_entity_poly.pdbx_strand_id
1 'polypeptide(L)' 'MTEDAEHITVLDIEDGGALVRLLDTSEEIWSLASLPPGVQPGDTVAVRVVDGDMECWILPRSRGMQA' A
#
# COMPACT_ATOMS: atom_id res chain seq x y z
N MET A 1 9.06 -1.13 20.45
CA MET A 1 9.50 -0.11 19.49
C MET A 1 8.48 -0.16 18.39
N THR A 2 7.61 0.85 18.31
CA THR A 2 6.45 0.82 17.43
C THR A 2 6.95 0.80 15.99
N GLU A 3 6.55 -0.22 15.26
CA GLU A 3 6.81 -0.37 13.84
C GLU A 3 5.88 0.62 13.11
N ASP A 4 6.27 1.89 13.01
CA ASP A 4 5.54 2.97 12.32
C ASP A 4 5.57 2.76 10.79
N ALA A 5 5.02 1.64 10.31
CA ALA A 5 4.67 1.47 8.91
C ALA A 5 3.23 1.94 8.71
N GLU A 6 3.03 2.88 7.79
CA GLU A 6 1.71 3.29 7.36
C GLU A 6 1.13 2.24 6.41
N HIS A 7 -0.14 1.90 6.60
CA HIS A 7 -0.83 0.94 5.74
C HIS A 7 -1.80 1.66 4.83
N ILE A 8 -1.58 1.54 3.53
CA ILE A 8 -2.46 2.09 2.52
C ILE A 8 -3.17 0.94 1.80
N THR A 9 -4.44 1.13 1.46
CA THR A 9 -5.22 0.13 0.72
C THR A 9 -5.40 0.59 -0.70
N VAL A 10 -5.02 -0.21 -1.68
CA VAL A 10 -5.26 0.10 -3.08
C VAL A 10 -6.73 -0.15 -3.38
N LEU A 11 -7.44 0.90 -3.77
CA LEU A 11 -8.85 0.84 -4.16
C LEU A 11 -8.97 0.49 -5.63
N ASP A 12 -8.23 1.19 -6.48
CA ASP A 12 -8.31 1.07 -7.93
C ASP A 12 -6.96 1.38 -8.60
N ILE A 13 -6.77 0.98 -9.85
CA ILE A 13 -5.56 1.22 -10.63
C ILE A 13 -5.96 1.56 -12.07
N GLU A 14 -5.73 2.81 -12.48
CA GLU A 14 -6.02 3.30 -13.83
C GLU A 14 -4.85 4.11 -14.40
N ASP A 15 -4.57 3.94 -15.69
CA ASP A 15 -3.63 4.76 -16.48
C ASP A 15 -2.25 5.01 -15.82
N GLY A 16 -1.69 4.01 -15.14
CA GLY A 16 -0.38 4.11 -14.48
C GLY A 16 -0.39 4.75 -13.09
N GLY A 17 -1.56 5.13 -12.59
CA GLY A 17 -1.81 5.55 -11.21
C GLY A 17 -2.64 4.52 -10.45
N ALA A 18 -2.44 4.47 -9.13
CA ALA A 18 -3.22 3.67 -8.21
C ALA A 18 -3.95 4.61 -7.25
N LEU A 19 -5.27 4.49 -7.18
CA LEU A 19 -6.05 5.12 -6.14
C LEU A 19 -5.83 4.32 -4.86
N VAL A 20 -5.23 4.97 -3.86
CA VAL A 20 -4.96 4.39 -2.54
C VAL A 20 -5.76 5.12 -1.48
N ARG A 21 -6.20 4.39 -0.47
CA ARG A 21 -6.80 4.93 0.74
C ARG A 21 -5.82 4.84 1.89
N LEU A 22 -5.53 5.98 2.50
CA LEU A 22 -4.67 6.13 3.66
C LEU A 22 -5.39 5.67 4.95
N LEU A 23 -4.62 5.53 6.04
CA LEU A 23 -5.15 5.22 7.38
C LEU A 23 -6.15 6.27 7.89
N ASP A 24 -5.96 7.54 7.51
CA ASP A 24 -6.86 8.65 7.83
C ASP A 24 -8.17 8.61 7.02
N THR A 25 -8.42 7.55 6.23
CA THR A 25 -9.54 7.41 5.28
C THR A 25 -9.51 8.36 4.09
N SER A 26 -8.53 9.27 4.04
CA SER A 26 -8.18 10.08 2.89
C SER A 26 -7.79 9.23 1.68
N GLU A 27 -8.16 9.69 0.49
CA GLU A 27 -7.93 9.00 -0.79
C GLU A 27 -6.94 9.81 -1.63
N GLU A 28 -5.90 9.14 -2.14
CA GLU A 28 -4.86 9.77 -2.94
C GLU A 28 -4.54 8.92 -4.17
N ILE A 29 -4.06 9.57 -5.23
CA ILE A 29 -3.57 8.90 -6.43
C ILE A 29 -2.06 8.81 -6.33
N TRP A 30 -1.55 7.59 -6.22
CA TRP A 30 -0.13 7.30 -6.16
C TRP A 30 0.35 6.75 -7.50
N SER A 31 1.54 7.13 -7.94
CA SER A 31 2.11 6.56 -9.17
C SER A 31 2.45 5.08 -8.95
N LEU A 32 2.15 4.22 -9.94
CA LEU A 32 2.55 2.81 -9.87
C LEU A 32 4.06 2.63 -9.78
N ALA A 33 4.85 3.60 -10.24
CA ALA A 33 6.30 3.61 -10.08
C ALA A 33 6.75 3.73 -8.62
N SER A 34 5.94 4.36 -7.76
CA SER A 34 6.19 4.48 -6.31
C SER A 34 5.67 3.29 -5.52
N LEU A 35 4.82 2.46 -6.14
CA LEU A 35 4.25 1.27 -5.54
C LEU A 35 5.05 0.02 -5.91
N PRO A 36 5.01 -1.01 -5.05
CA PRO A 36 5.64 -2.28 -5.36
C PRO A 36 5.01 -2.92 -6.62
N PRO A 37 5.83 -3.56 -7.46
CA PRO A 37 5.34 -4.20 -8.68
C PRO A 37 4.37 -5.35 -8.35
N GLY A 38 3.31 -5.47 -9.14
CA GLY A 38 2.30 -6.52 -8.95
C GLY A 38 1.19 -6.18 -7.93
N VAL A 39 1.12 -4.91 -7.49
CA VAL A 39 0.00 -4.41 -6.70
C VAL A 39 -1.31 -4.51 -7.49
N GLN A 40 -2.39 -4.91 -6.83
CA GLN A 40 -3.72 -5.02 -7.41
C GLN A 40 -4.74 -4.25 -6.54
N PRO A 41 -5.88 -3.84 -7.11
CA PRO A 41 -6.99 -3.33 -6.32
C PRO A 41 -7.40 -4.37 -5.24
N GLY A 42 -7.59 -3.86 -4.03
CA GLY A 42 -7.87 -4.62 -2.82
C GLY A 42 -6.62 -5.08 -2.04
N ASP A 43 -5.40 -4.85 -2.52
CA ASP A 43 -4.19 -5.12 -1.73
C ASP A 43 -3.91 -4.02 -0.70
N THR A 44 -3.28 -4.42 0.39
CA THR A 44 -2.73 -3.50 1.39
C THR A 44 -1.23 -3.39 1.17
N VAL A 45 -0.75 -2.16 1.03
CA VAL A 45 0.67 -1.85 0.93
C VAL A 45 1.10 -1.22 2.24
N ALA A 46 2.18 -1.74 2.82
CA ALA A 46 2.85 -1.10 3.93
C ALA A 46 3.93 -0.17 3.39
N VAL A 47 3.95 1.05 3.89
CA VAL A 47 4.90 2.10 3.56
C VAL A 47 5.64 2.47 4.84
N ARG A 48 6.96 2.45 4.80
CA ARG A 48 7.80 2.87 5.91
C ARG A 48 8.87 3.81 5.40
N VAL A 49 9.06 4.92 6.12
CA VAL A 49 10.17 5.83 5.86
C VAL A 49 11.31 5.50 6.82
N VAL A 50 12.44 5.06 6.30
CA VAL A 50 13.65 4.74 7.07
C VAL A 50 14.79 5.62 6.57
N ASP A 51 15.32 6.47 7.44
CA ASP A 51 16.44 7.38 7.14
C ASP A 51 16.23 8.27 5.88
N GLY A 52 14.98 8.60 5.56
CA GLY A 52 14.62 9.40 4.39
C GLY A 52 14.37 8.59 3.11
N ASP A 53 14.62 7.28 3.13
CA ASP A 53 14.21 6.35 2.08
C ASP A 53 12.80 5.81 2.35
N MET A 54 11.99 5.71 1.30
CA MET A 54 10.65 5.15 1.37
C MET A 54 10.69 3.68 0.94
N GLU A 55 10.47 2.79 1.89
CA GLU A 55 10.32 1.36 1.65
C GLU A 55 8.84 1.01 1.56
N CYS A 56 8.43 0.42 0.43
CA CYS A 56 7.07 -0.02 0.18
C CYS A 56 7.04 -1.53 -0.06
N TRP A 57 6.13 -2.26 0.59
CA TRP A 57 5.93 -3.69 0.32
C TRP A 57 4.46 -4.08 0.36
N ILE A 58 4.07 -5.01 -0.51
CA ILE A 58 2.72 -5.58 -0.53
C ILE A 58 2.59 -6.49 0.67
N LEU A 59 1.65 -6.20 1.55
CA LEU A 59 1.31 -7.12 2.62
C LEU A 59 0.59 -8.31 2.03
N PRO A 60 0.93 -9.54 2.45
CA PRO A 60 0.14 -10.69 2.06
C PRO A 60 -1.29 -10.39 2.51
N ARG A 61 -2.24 -10.47 1.56
CA ARG A 61 -3.65 -10.55 1.92
C ARG A 61 -3.69 -11.62 3.00
N SER A 62 -4.12 -11.28 4.21
CA SER A 62 -4.55 -12.25 5.20
C SER A 62 -5.78 -12.92 4.61
N ARG A 63 -5.56 -13.71 3.56
CA ARG A 63 -6.46 -14.65 2.96
C ARG A 63 -6.71 -15.55 4.14
N GLY A 64 -7.86 -15.33 4.76
CA GLY A 64 -8.20 -15.87 6.06
C GLY A 64 -7.64 -17.27 6.14
N MET A 65 -6.88 -17.54 7.19
CA MET A 65 -6.49 -18.88 7.55
C MET A 65 -7.78 -19.63 7.87
N GLN A 66 -8.51 -20.01 6.83
CA GLN A 66 -9.54 -21.02 6.83
C GLN A 66 -8.82 -22.29 6.41
N ALA A 67 -8.28 -22.98 7.39
CA ALA A 67 -8.17 -24.43 7.41
C ALA A 67 -8.29 -24.87 8.87
#